data_AF-A0A7S2M8I7-F1
#
_entry.id   AF-A0A7S2M8I7-F1
#
_cell.length_a   1.000
_cell.length_b   1.000
_cell.length_c   1.000
_cell.angle_alpha   90.00
_cell.angle_beta   90.00
_cell.angle_gamma   90.00
#
_symmetry.space_group_name_H-M   'P 1'
#
loop_
_entity.id
_entity.type
_entity.pdbx_description
1 polymer ?
#
loop_
_entity_poly.entity_id
_entity_poly.type
_entity_poly.pdbx_seq_one_letter_code
_entity_poly.pdbx_strand_id
1 'polypeptide(L)'
;MGCGCFSASSWRALAAGVLGRGFGPTGIGLQSLAGIPVPEELQKRRSYIAKTEQRGISVAQLKLVSAFSERVFGLATCIDSRSGQVVEWGSASKYNVNDFITTPLTEPFGCSTVELVAEAPQQPTWFVSHAWSHGLRETVVILAFHAEAREGAEATCYYWICTFANNQHNLSQLAGALEETPFFKVITADSCRGTVAMVCGSAALFKRVWCLYESYLSLELTKGRGKPHLYDLGTWCSGLLAPPIEYMPGAAIQLDLGNGEYKLLPDLFSVGRWDETLHLNAGKPGVAVKPAMSLPPGNHDLGQAARVRLILSAYKEKEVQAIDWHMPLPPIFPVHAGLAAFAVNVSTAMASRDQDRRAILHSIASTPPSEWDDEPPLTHEGYDKLNRRIQHRFAELCIMAAICSGDAAKMQEAMSRFPGARSQATSYVGVASFNGHVEALRLLLAAGADVKHDPLSPLCLALLRGHTAIVAELLDAGADPEDQTFVPFIGRTPLDVARLRGADDECAALLLRRAVP
;
A
#
# COMPACT_ATOMS: atom_id res chain seq x y z
N MET A 1 -0.15 23.79 17.04
CA MET A 1 -0.93 24.86 16.38
C MET A 1 -2.23 24.23 15.92
N GLY A 2 -3.36 24.66 16.49
CA GLY A 2 -4.63 23.95 16.41
C GLY A 2 -5.29 24.02 15.03
N CYS A 3 -5.74 22.86 14.53
CA CYS A 3 -6.66 22.78 13.39
C CYS A 3 -8.07 23.14 13.88
N GLY A 4 -8.44 24.41 13.75
CA GLY A 4 -9.82 24.85 13.89
C GLY A 4 -10.67 24.27 12.76
N CYS A 5 -11.73 23.56 13.12
CA CYS A 5 -12.84 23.28 12.22
C CYS A 5 -13.47 24.62 11.81
N PHE A 6 -13.06 25.18 10.68
CA PHE A 6 -13.84 26.24 10.05
C PHE A 6 -15.01 25.58 9.31
N SER A 7 -16.20 26.01 9.70
CA SER A 7 -17.49 25.61 9.14
C SER A 7 -17.50 25.82 7.61
N ALA A 8 -18.45 25.15 6.94
CA ALA A 8 -18.77 25.24 5.51
C ALA A 8 -19.15 26.65 4.97
N SER A 9 -18.66 27.72 5.60
CA SER A 9 -18.99 29.12 5.32
C SER A 9 -18.00 29.81 4.38
N SER A 10 -16.76 29.31 4.22
CA SER A 10 -15.72 29.95 3.39
C SER A 10 -15.83 29.67 1.88
N TRP A 11 -16.62 28.69 1.45
CA TRP A 11 -16.90 28.43 0.02
C TRP A 11 -17.94 29.36 -0.61
N ARG A 12 -18.75 30.06 0.21
CA ARG A 12 -19.80 30.97 -0.29
C ARG A 12 -19.26 32.18 -1.07
N ALA A 13 -17.97 32.53 -0.90
CA ALA A 13 -17.39 33.70 -1.54
C ALA A 13 -16.90 33.46 -2.99
N LEU A 14 -16.56 32.22 -3.36
CA LEU A 14 -16.19 31.86 -4.75
C LEU A 14 -17.36 31.27 -5.54
N ALA A 15 -18.35 30.67 -4.87
CA ALA A 15 -19.60 30.22 -5.49
C ALA A 15 -20.59 31.35 -5.83
N ALA A 16 -20.35 32.58 -5.33
CA ALA A 16 -21.18 33.74 -5.63
C ALA A 16 -21.12 34.20 -7.11
N GLY A 17 -20.22 33.65 -7.93
CA GLY A 17 -20.08 33.98 -9.35
C GLY A 17 -20.80 33.06 -10.34
N VAL A 18 -21.20 31.84 -9.95
CA VAL A 18 -21.82 30.84 -10.86
C VAL A 18 -22.84 29.96 -10.13
N LEU A 19 -23.79 30.57 -9.43
CA LEU A 19 -25.02 29.89 -8.99
C LEU A 19 -26.23 30.54 -9.68
N GLY A 20 -26.53 30.05 -10.87
CA GLY A 20 -27.80 30.29 -11.55
C GLY A 20 -28.95 29.54 -10.85
N ARG A 21 -29.53 30.19 -9.84
CA ARG A 21 -30.90 30.12 -9.29
C ARG A 21 -31.76 28.83 -9.48
N GLY A 22 -32.03 28.13 -8.36
CA GLY A 22 -33.39 27.92 -7.80
C GLY A 22 -34.26 26.68 -8.15
N PHE A 23 -34.76 26.03 -7.08
CA PHE A 23 -36.08 25.36 -6.85
C PHE A 23 -36.23 23.81 -6.92
N GLY A 24 -36.68 23.22 -5.80
CA GLY A 24 -37.65 22.09 -5.71
C GLY A 24 -37.12 20.64 -5.71
N PRO A 25 -37.79 19.68 -5.03
CA PRO A 25 -37.19 18.41 -4.56
C PRO A 25 -37.20 17.25 -5.57
N THR A 26 -37.45 17.46 -6.86
CA THR A 26 -37.57 16.37 -7.86
C THR A 26 -36.95 16.68 -9.22
N GLY A 27 -35.86 17.44 -9.30
CA GLY A 27 -35.26 17.71 -10.60
C GLY A 27 -34.03 18.63 -10.63
N ILE A 28 -33.02 18.39 -9.78
CA ILE A 28 -31.78 19.15 -9.88
C ILE A 28 -30.72 18.26 -10.52
N GLY A 29 -30.50 18.43 -11.82
CA GLY A 29 -29.30 17.87 -12.46
C GLY A 29 -28.14 18.85 -12.35
N LEU A 30 -26.95 18.39 -11.97
CA LEU A 30 -25.74 19.23 -12.02
C LEU A 30 -25.16 19.16 -13.43
N GLN A 31 -25.36 20.20 -14.25
CA GLN A 31 -24.88 20.20 -15.63
C GLN A 31 -23.37 20.53 -15.75
N SER A 32 -22.83 21.34 -14.83
CA SER A 32 -21.40 21.66 -14.78
C SER A 32 -20.91 21.88 -13.34
N LEU A 33 -19.63 21.61 -13.11
CA LEU A 33 -18.92 21.86 -11.86
C LEU A 33 -17.68 22.69 -12.17
N ALA A 34 -17.55 23.88 -11.56
CA ALA A 34 -16.49 24.84 -11.91
C ALA A 34 -16.42 25.18 -13.42
N GLY A 35 -17.56 25.20 -14.11
CA GLY A 35 -17.64 25.42 -15.56
C GLY A 35 -17.30 24.19 -16.42
N ILE A 36 -17.02 23.05 -15.80
CA ILE A 36 -16.66 21.79 -16.48
C ILE A 36 -17.90 20.91 -16.58
N PRO A 37 -18.30 20.44 -17.78
CA PRO A 37 -19.47 19.59 -17.94
C PRO A 37 -19.38 18.31 -17.11
N VAL A 38 -20.43 18.04 -16.31
CA VAL A 38 -20.54 16.80 -15.54
C VAL A 38 -21.00 15.68 -16.47
N PRO A 39 -20.38 14.49 -16.46
CA PRO A 39 -20.85 13.33 -17.23
C PRO A 39 -22.30 12.98 -16.91
N GLU A 40 -23.11 12.61 -17.91
CA GLU A 40 -24.54 12.30 -17.76
C GLU A 40 -24.80 11.31 -16.62
N GLU A 41 -23.87 10.37 -16.43
CA GLU A 41 -23.95 9.33 -15.42
C GLU A 41 -23.90 9.85 -13.99
N LEU A 42 -23.35 11.05 -13.79
CA LEU A 42 -23.19 11.75 -12.51
C LEU A 42 -24.14 12.94 -12.36
N GLN A 43 -24.91 13.28 -13.40
CA GLN A 43 -25.83 14.43 -13.39
C GLN A 43 -27.09 14.20 -12.57
N LYS A 44 -27.39 12.96 -12.14
CA LYS A 44 -28.58 12.65 -11.35
C LYS A 44 -28.28 11.63 -10.26
N ARG A 45 -29.03 11.69 -9.17
CA ARG A 45 -29.09 10.60 -8.19
C ARG A 45 -29.76 9.37 -8.83
N ARG A 46 -29.03 8.26 -8.94
CA ARG A 46 -29.52 7.02 -9.55
C ARG A 46 -30.33 6.17 -8.60
N SER A 47 -30.03 6.20 -7.30
CA SER A 47 -30.77 5.43 -6.31
C SER A 47 -30.79 6.07 -4.92
N TYR A 48 -31.74 5.63 -4.09
CA TYR A 48 -31.74 5.87 -2.65
C TYR A 48 -31.33 4.57 -1.95
N ILE A 49 -30.22 4.60 -1.22
CA ILE A 49 -29.70 3.45 -0.49
C ILE A 49 -29.73 3.79 1.01
N ALA A 50 -30.76 3.32 1.70
CA ALA A 50 -31.03 3.66 3.10
C ALA A 50 -29.88 3.26 4.05
N LYS A 51 -29.35 2.06 3.85
CA LYS A 51 -28.32 1.46 4.69
C LYS A 51 -26.93 1.79 4.15
N THR A 52 -26.13 2.54 4.91
CA THR A 52 -24.79 2.96 4.46
C THR A 52 -23.84 1.79 4.29
N GLU A 53 -24.05 0.71 5.04
CA GLU A 53 -23.32 -0.55 4.88
C GLU A 53 -23.62 -1.25 3.54
N GLN A 54 -24.70 -0.89 2.83
CA GLN A 54 -25.04 -1.39 1.50
C GLN A 54 -24.59 -0.46 0.37
N ARG A 55 -23.73 0.53 0.68
CA ARG A 55 -23.19 1.48 -0.30
C ARG A 55 -21.78 1.09 -0.72
N GLY A 56 -21.63 -0.12 -1.26
CA GLY A 56 -20.40 -0.52 -1.94
C GLY A 56 -20.26 0.22 -3.28
N ILE A 57 -19.03 0.41 -3.77
CA ILE A 57 -18.71 0.96 -5.09
C ILE A 57 -17.92 -0.07 -5.91
N SER A 58 -18.28 -0.27 -7.17
CA SER A 58 -17.51 -1.12 -8.08
C SER A 58 -16.28 -0.39 -8.62
N VAL A 59 -15.29 -1.13 -9.14
CA VAL A 59 -14.11 -0.53 -9.78
C VAL A 59 -14.51 0.36 -10.96
N ALA A 60 -15.50 -0.04 -11.77
CA ALA A 60 -15.97 0.76 -12.90
C ALA A 60 -16.58 2.10 -12.45
N GLN A 61 -17.44 2.08 -11.42
CA GLN A 61 -18.02 3.28 -10.83
C GLN A 61 -16.95 4.18 -10.19
N LEU A 62 -15.95 3.60 -9.52
CA LEU A 62 -14.84 4.33 -8.93
C LEU A 62 -13.97 4.99 -10.02
N LYS A 63 -13.71 4.29 -11.14
CA LYS A 63 -13.01 4.84 -12.32
C LYS A 63 -13.76 6.02 -12.94
N LEU A 64 -15.09 5.96 -13.03
CA LEU A 64 -15.92 7.08 -13.50
C LEU A 64 -15.71 8.34 -12.64
N VAL A 65 -15.80 8.20 -11.31
CA VAL A 65 -15.58 9.33 -10.38
C VAL A 65 -14.14 9.84 -10.47
N SER A 66 -13.16 8.94 -10.59
CA SER A 66 -11.74 9.30 -10.73
C SER A 66 -11.45 10.05 -12.02
N ALA A 67 -11.98 9.60 -13.17
CA ALA A 67 -11.78 10.26 -14.46
C ALA A 67 -12.40 11.66 -14.49
N PHE A 68 -13.59 11.81 -13.87
CA PHE A 68 -14.18 13.14 -13.73
C PHE A 68 -13.35 14.04 -12.80
N SER A 69 -12.82 13.49 -11.69
CA SER A 69 -11.93 14.21 -10.80
C SER A 69 -10.68 14.72 -11.54
N GLU A 70 -10.00 13.84 -12.28
CA GLU A 70 -8.83 14.20 -13.09
C GLU A 70 -9.12 15.36 -14.06
N ARG A 71 -10.26 15.31 -14.75
CA ARG A 71 -10.70 16.40 -15.63
C ARG A 71 -10.89 17.71 -14.88
N VAL A 72 -11.49 17.68 -13.69
CA VAL A 72 -11.69 18.88 -12.87
C VAL A 72 -10.36 19.47 -12.42
N PHE A 73 -9.46 18.65 -11.85
CA PHE A 73 -8.14 19.10 -11.41
C PHE A 73 -7.24 19.53 -12.57
N GLY A 74 -7.45 19.01 -13.78
CA GLY A 74 -6.68 19.39 -14.98
C GLY A 74 -7.16 20.68 -15.65
N LEU A 75 -8.40 21.10 -15.42
CA LEU A 75 -9.01 22.27 -16.08
C LEU A 75 -9.31 23.43 -15.12
N ALA A 76 -9.38 23.17 -13.80
CA ALA A 76 -9.66 24.18 -12.79
C ALA A 76 -8.51 24.31 -11.78
N THR A 77 -8.20 25.55 -11.41
CA THR A 77 -7.23 25.83 -10.33
C THR A 77 -7.84 25.46 -8.98
N CYS A 78 -7.38 24.35 -8.41
CA CYS A 78 -7.84 23.85 -7.11
C CYS A 78 -6.84 24.26 -6.01
N ILE A 79 -7.27 25.08 -5.05
CA ILE A 79 -6.40 25.57 -3.96
C ILE A 79 -6.83 24.92 -2.64
N ASP A 80 -5.96 24.10 -2.03
CA ASP A 80 -6.27 23.46 -0.76
C ASP A 80 -6.49 24.50 0.33
N SER A 81 -7.69 24.53 0.90
CA SER A 81 -8.04 25.46 1.97
C SER A 81 -7.17 25.31 3.22
N ARG A 82 -6.56 24.12 3.42
CA ARG A 82 -5.71 23.83 4.57
C ARG A 82 -4.28 24.34 4.42
N SER A 83 -3.71 24.31 3.22
CA SER A 83 -2.31 24.67 2.97
C SER A 83 -2.14 25.97 2.18
N GLY A 84 -3.20 26.45 1.51
CA GLY A 84 -3.15 27.56 0.58
C GLY A 84 -2.43 27.23 -0.74
N GLN A 85 -2.01 25.98 -0.95
CA GLN A 85 -1.27 25.57 -2.13
C GLN A 85 -2.21 25.07 -3.24
N VAL A 86 -1.79 25.28 -4.49
CA VAL A 86 -2.45 24.66 -5.65
C VAL A 86 -2.22 23.15 -5.59
N VAL A 87 -3.28 22.39 -5.80
CA VAL A 87 -3.28 20.93 -5.80
C VAL A 87 -3.46 20.42 -7.21
N GLU A 88 -2.54 19.58 -7.65
CA GLU A 88 -2.62 18.87 -8.91
C GLU A 88 -3.26 17.49 -8.70
N TRP A 89 -3.84 16.92 -9.75
CA TRP A 89 -4.47 15.59 -9.69
C TRP A 89 -3.56 14.50 -9.12
N GLY A 90 -2.27 14.52 -9.48
CA GLY A 90 -1.29 13.55 -9.02
C GLY A 90 -0.99 13.60 -7.51
N SER A 91 -1.32 14.69 -6.83
CA SER A 91 -1.12 14.87 -5.38
C SER A 91 -2.43 15.07 -4.60
N ALA A 92 -3.57 15.06 -5.29
CA ALA A 92 -4.88 15.29 -4.71
C ALA A 92 -5.27 14.16 -3.74
N SER A 93 -5.27 14.48 -2.44
CA SER A 93 -5.75 13.58 -1.38
C SER A 93 -7.26 13.40 -1.43
N LYS A 94 -7.81 12.41 -0.72
CA LYS A 94 -9.27 12.26 -0.58
C LYS A 94 -9.91 13.46 0.13
N TYR A 95 -9.17 14.22 0.93
CA TYR A 95 -9.66 15.49 1.42
C TYR A 95 -9.90 16.50 0.28
N ASN A 96 -8.95 16.61 -0.64
CA ASN A 96 -9.11 17.50 -1.79
C ASN A 96 -10.23 17.00 -2.71
N VAL A 97 -10.29 15.70 -3.00
CA VAL A 97 -11.40 15.11 -3.76
C VAL A 97 -12.74 15.36 -3.06
N ASN A 98 -12.79 15.27 -1.73
CA ASN A 98 -14.02 15.55 -1.00
C ASN A 98 -14.49 17.00 -1.19
N ASP A 99 -13.55 17.95 -1.08
CA ASP A 99 -13.83 19.38 -1.10
C ASP A 99 -14.16 19.88 -2.51
N PHE A 100 -13.48 19.37 -3.55
CA PHE A 100 -13.63 19.83 -4.93
C PHE A 100 -14.60 18.98 -5.76
N ILE A 101 -14.77 17.70 -5.42
CA ILE A 101 -15.54 16.75 -6.24
C ILE A 101 -16.72 16.17 -5.47
N THR A 102 -16.50 15.36 -4.43
CA THR A 102 -17.56 14.59 -3.78
C THR A 102 -18.66 15.48 -3.22
N THR A 103 -18.31 16.47 -2.40
CA THR A 103 -19.30 17.34 -1.74
C THR A 103 -20.04 18.19 -2.78
N PRO A 104 -19.38 18.92 -3.69
CA PRO A 104 -20.10 19.71 -4.69
C PRO A 104 -20.96 18.87 -5.65
N LEU A 105 -20.47 17.69 -6.05
CA LEU A 105 -21.21 16.81 -6.96
C LEU A 105 -22.47 16.22 -6.32
N THR A 106 -22.45 15.98 -5.01
CA THR A 106 -23.55 15.35 -4.28
C THR A 106 -24.47 16.33 -3.58
N GLU A 107 -24.06 17.60 -3.40
CA GLU A 107 -24.82 18.65 -2.72
C GLU A 107 -26.24 18.83 -3.28
N PRO A 108 -26.47 18.89 -4.62
CA PRO A 108 -27.82 19.04 -5.17
C PRO A 108 -28.80 17.93 -4.76
N PHE A 109 -28.28 16.77 -4.35
CA PHE A 109 -29.05 15.58 -4.04
C PHE A 109 -29.05 15.22 -2.55
N GLY A 110 -28.17 15.84 -1.76
CA GLY A 110 -27.96 15.53 -0.35
C GLY A 110 -27.66 14.05 -0.08
N CYS A 111 -26.89 13.40 -0.97
CA CYS A 111 -26.64 11.95 -0.93
C CYS A 111 -25.15 11.60 -0.87
N SER A 112 -24.84 10.31 -0.76
CA SER A 112 -23.47 9.80 -0.94
C SER A 112 -23.07 9.76 -2.42
N THR A 113 -21.76 9.65 -2.73
CA THR A 113 -21.31 9.45 -4.11
C THR A 113 -21.82 8.14 -4.69
N VAL A 114 -21.89 7.09 -3.86
CA VAL A 114 -22.40 5.78 -4.30
C VAL A 114 -23.84 5.88 -4.81
N GLU A 115 -24.69 6.69 -4.18
CA GLU A 115 -26.08 6.89 -4.62
C GLU A 115 -26.20 7.66 -5.95
N LEU A 116 -25.14 8.32 -6.42
CA LEU A 116 -25.08 8.89 -7.76
C LEU A 116 -24.76 7.84 -8.83
N VAL A 117 -23.96 6.84 -8.49
CA VAL A 117 -23.40 5.88 -9.48
C VAL A 117 -24.06 4.49 -9.41
N ALA A 118 -24.70 4.14 -8.31
CA ALA A 118 -25.36 2.86 -8.10
C ALA A 118 -26.85 2.95 -8.42
N GLU A 119 -27.39 1.91 -9.06
CA GLU A 119 -28.81 1.82 -9.42
C GLU A 119 -29.66 1.10 -8.36
N ALA A 120 -29.02 0.36 -7.46
CA ALA A 120 -29.64 -0.39 -6.37
C ALA A 120 -28.63 -0.52 -5.20
N PRO A 121 -29.05 -1.00 -4.02
CA PRO A 121 -28.13 -1.35 -2.94
C PRO A 121 -27.04 -2.32 -3.42
N GLN A 122 -25.77 -2.01 -3.12
CA GLN A 122 -24.59 -2.78 -3.56
C GLN A 122 -23.85 -3.31 -2.33
N GLN A 123 -24.05 -4.58 -2.02
CA GLN A 123 -23.44 -5.19 -0.83
C GLN A 123 -21.92 -5.26 -0.97
N PRO A 124 -21.14 -4.63 -0.07
CA PRO A 124 -19.70 -4.69 -0.13
C PRO A 124 -19.17 -6.10 0.07
N THR A 125 -18.31 -6.52 -0.85
CA THR A 125 -17.49 -7.72 -0.74
C THR A 125 -16.22 -7.45 0.05
N TRP A 126 -15.70 -6.23 -0.04
CA TRP A 126 -14.43 -5.82 0.58
C TRP A 126 -14.58 -4.48 1.29
N PHE A 127 -14.00 -4.37 2.48
CA PHE A 127 -13.86 -3.10 3.18
C PHE A 127 -12.51 -2.46 2.82
N VAL A 128 -12.45 -1.15 2.61
CA VAL A 128 -11.18 -0.46 2.30
C VAL A 128 -10.75 0.39 3.50
N SER A 129 -9.66 -0.01 4.15
CA SER A 129 -9.03 0.78 5.21
C SER A 129 -8.00 1.73 4.61
N HIS A 130 -8.22 3.04 4.79
CA HIS A 130 -7.36 4.06 4.19
C HIS A 130 -7.34 5.36 5.00
N ALA A 131 -6.20 6.05 5.03
CA ALA A 131 -6.17 7.45 5.43
C ALA A 131 -6.71 8.37 4.32
N TRP A 132 -7.34 9.48 4.70
CA TRP A 132 -7.85 10.48 3.74
C TRP A 132 -6.74 11.33 3.10
N SER A 133 -5.54 11.34 3.69
CA SER A 133 -4.36 11.94 3.09
C SER A 133 -3.84 11.18 1.87
N HIS A 134 -4.30 9.95 1.63
CA HIS A 134 -3.93 9.20 0.42
C HIS A 134 -4.72 9.68 -0.79
N GLY A 135 -4.06 9.69 -1.95
CA GLY A 135 -4.68 10.06 -3.22
C GLY A 135 -5.76 9.09 -3.69
N LEU A 136 -6.70 9.61 -4.49
CA LEU A 136 -7.75 8.79 -5.11
C LEU A 136 -7.19 7.97 -6.28
N ARG A 137 -6.26 8.53 -7.06
CA ARG A 137 -5.64 7.85 -8.19
C ARG A 137 -5.06 6.50 -7.78
N GLU A 138 -4.21 6.48 -6.75
CA GLU A 138 -3.56 5.26 -6.24
C GLU A 138 -4.60 4.26 -5.72
N THR A 139 -5.66 4.76 -5.08
CA THR A 139 -6.77 3.92 -4.59
C THR A 139 -7.42 3.17 -5.74
N VAL A 140 -7.73 3.85 -6.85
CA VAL A 140 -8.36 3.23 -8.01
C VAL A 140 -7.47 2.15 -8.61
N VAL A 141 -6.16 2.41 -8.76
CA VAL A 141 -5.26 1.43 -9.36
C VAL A 141 -5.08 0.21 -8.44
N ILE A 142 -4.88 0.42 -7.14
CA ILE A 142 -4.76 -0.67 -6.16
C ILE A 142 -6.00 -1.55 -6.16
N LEU A 143 -7.20 -0.95 -6.13
CA LEU A 143 -8.46 -1.71 -6.08
C LEU A 143 -8.79 -2.40 -7.41
N ALA A 144 -8.41 -1.81 -8.54
CA ALA A 144 -8.54 -2.47 -9.84
C ALA A 144 -7.68 -3.73 -9.91
N PHE A 145 -6.41 -3.62 -9.50
CA PHE A 145 -5.52 -4.78 -9.44
C PHE A 145 -5.99 -5.83 -8.42
N HIS A 146 -6.46 -5.38 -7.27
CA HIS A 146 -7.00 -6.26 -6.24
C HIS A 146 -8.24 -7.04 -6.74
N ALA A 147 -9.17 -6.36 -7.43
CA ALA A 147 -10.34 -7.01 -8.01
C ALA A 147 -9.94 -8.10 -9.01
N GLU A 148 -9.05 -7.78 -9.95
CA GLU A 148 -8.54 -8.76 -10.92
C GLU A 148 -7.82 -9.93 -10.22
N ALA A 149 -7.02 -9.63 -9.20
CA ALA A 149 -6.27 -10.61 -8.43
C ALA A 149 -7.14 -11.59 -7.64
N ARG A 150 -8.27 -11.13 -7.07
CA ARG A 150 -9.14 -11.90 -6.17
C ARG A 150 -10.34 -12.52 -6.84
N GLU A 151 -10.93 -11.79 -7.78
CA GLU A 151 -12.24 -12.09 -8.35
C GLU A 151 -12.13 -12.46 -9.83
N GLY A 152 -11.05 -12.06 -10.49
CA GLY A 152 -10.88 -12.20 -11.95
C GLY A 152 -11.46 -11.01 -12.71
N ALA A 153 -11.15 -10.93 -14.00
CA ALA A 153 -11.50 -9.76 -14.83
C ALA A 153 -13.01 -9.53 -15.03
N GLU A 154 -13.83 -10.58 -14.92
CA GLU A 154 -15.27 -10.53 -15.19
C GLU A 154 -16.14 -10.49 -13.92
N ALA A 155 -15.55 -10.62 -12.74
CA ALA A 155 -16.31 -10.71 -11.51
C ALA A 155 -16.65 -9.32 -10.94
N THR A 156 -17.94 -9.12 -10.66
CA THR A 156 -18.44 -7.91 -10.00
C THR A 156 -18.23 -8.03 -8.49
N CYS A 157 -17.29 -7.26 -7.95
CA CYS A 157 -17.16 -7.03 -6.51
C CYS A 157 -17.37 -5.55 -6.17
N TYR A 158 -17.77 -5.32 -4.92
CA TYR A 158 -18.00 -3.97 -4.40
C TYR A 158 -17.09 -3.68 -3.22
N TYR A 159 -16.52 -2.49 -3.23
CA TYR A 159 -15.66 -1.97 -2.18
C TYR A 159 -16.42 -0.96 -1.34
N TRP A 160 -16.36 -1.07 -0.02
CA TRP A 160 -16.83 -0.01 0.85
C TRP A 160 -15.69 0.96 1.14
N ILE A 161 -15.84 2.21 0.70
CA ILE A 161 -14.83 3.27 0.86
C ILE A 161 -15.50 4.45 1.57
N CYS A 162 -15.03 4.79 2.77
CA CYS A 162 -15.72 5.76 3.63
C CYS A 162 -15.94 7.15 2.98
N THR A 163 -15.04 7.59 2.08
CA THR A 163 -15.18 8.84 1.33
C THR A 163 -16.41 8.85 0.41
N PHE A 164 -16.77 7.71 -0.19
CA PHE A 164 -17.83 7.62 -1.21
C PHE A 164 -19.14 7.03 -0.68
N ALA A 165 -19.06 6.14 0.32
CA ALA A 165 -20.21 5.45 0.90
C ALA A 165 -20.95 6.31 1.93
N ASN A 166 -20.21 7.05 2.77
CA ASN A 166 -20.83 7.96 3.73
C ASN A 166 -21.46 9.15 3.00
N ASN A 167 -22.56 9.66 3.54
CA ASN A 167 -23.13 10.92 3.08
C ASN A 167 -22.33 12.07 3.69
N GLN A 168 -21.50 12.74 2.90
CA GLN A 168 -20.62 13.80 3.40
C GLN A 168 -21.38 15.05 3.87
N HIS A 169 -22.68 15.16 3.53
CA HIS A 169 -23.59 16.19 4.03
C HIS A 169 -24.22 15.83 5.38
N ASN A 170 -24.19 14.56 5.77
CA ASN A 170 -24.77 14.07 7.02
C ASN A 170 -24.02 12.83 7.55
N LEU A 171 -23.13 13.08 8.51
CA LEU A 171 -22.33 12.06 9.19
C LEU A 171 -22.90 11.64 10.55
N SER A 172 -24.19 11.86 10.82
CA SER A 172 -24.79 11.51 12.12
C SER A 172 -24.72 10.02 12.44
N GLN A 173 -24.66 9.15 11.43
CA GLN A 173 -24.47 7.70 11.57
C GLN A 173 -23.09 7.30 12.10
N LEU A 174 -22.15 8.24 12.19
CA LEU A 174 -20.85 8.03 12.82
C LEU A 174 -20.86 8.45 14.31
N ALA A 175 -21.94 9.10 14.76
CA ALA A 175 -22.14 9.40 16.17
C ALA A 175 -22.82 8.22 16.87
N GLY A 176 -22.54 8.05 18.16
CA GLY A 176 -23.11 6.98 18.98
C GLY A 176 -22.18 5.80 19.17
N ALA A 177 -22.76 4.61 19.37
CA ALA A 177 -22.01 3.38 19.64
C ALA A 177 -21.23 2.94 18.40
N LEU A 178 -19.99 2.45 18.60
CA LEU A 178 -19.11 2.07 17.50
C LEU A 178 -19.68 0.90 16.68
N GLU A 179 -20.46 0.03 17.30
CA GLU A 179 -21.14 -1.12 16.70
C GLU A 179 -22.26 -0.70 15.74
N GLU A 180 -22.81 0.50 15.93
CA GLU A 180 -23.84 1.05 15.05
C GLU A 180 -23.25 1.74 13.82
N THR A 181 -21.95 2.03 13.83
CA THR A 181 -21.28 2.69 12.72
C THR A 181 -21.26 1.80 11.48
N PRO A 182 -21.31 2.39 10.27
CA PRO A 182 -21.13 1.64 9.02
C PRO A 182 -19.81 0.86 8.97
N PHE A 183 -18.76 1.36 9.64
CA PHE A 183 -17.45 0.71 9.72
C PHE A 183 -17.55 -0.68 10.35
N PHE A 184 -18.16 -0.76 11.55
CA PHE A 184 -18.38 -2.04 12.23
C PHE A 184 -19.31 -2.93 11.41
N LYS A 185 -20.45 -2.40 10.97
CA LYS A 185 -21.48 -3.16 10.24
C LYS A 185 -20.94 -3.81 8.96
N VAL A 186 -20.13 -3.10 8.19
CA VAL A 186 -19.55 -3.65 6.95
C VAL A 186 -18.51 -4.70 7.25
N ILE A 187 -17.52 -4.41 8.10
CA ILE A 187 -16.43 -5.35 8.40
C ILE A 187 -16.95 -6.66 9.01
N THR A 188 -18.04 -6.57 9.77
CA THR A 188 -18.64 -7.72 10.45
C THR A 188 -19.74 -8.44 9.66
N ALA A 189 -20.12 -7.94 8.48
CA ALA A 189 -21.16 -8.55 7.66
C ALA A 189 -20.67 -9.82 6.96
N ASP A 190 -21.54 -10.82 6.82
CA ASP A 190 -21.25 -12.07 6.11
C ASP A 190 -20.89 -11.88 4.63
N SER A 191 -21.28 -10.75 4.03
CA SER A 191 -20.92 -10.38 2.66
C SER A 191 -19.47 -9.89 2.54
N CYS A 192 -18.90 -9.37 3.63
CA CYS A 192 -17.53 -8.85 3.64
C CYS A 192 -16.55 -10.00 3.82
N ARG A 193 -15.78 -10.30 2.76
CA ARG A 193 -14.76 -11.35 2.77
C ARG A 193 -13.48 -10.91 3.48
N GLY A 194 -13.23 -9.60 3.53
CA GLY A 194 -11.99 -9.08 4.05
C GLY A 194 -11.83 -7.58 3.95
N THR A 195 -10.68 -7.12 4.42
CA THR A 195 -10.25 -5.72 4.45
C THR A 195 -9.05 -5.53 3.55
N VAL A 196 -9.07 -4.52 2.67
CA VAL A 196 -7.92 -4.05 1.90
C VAL A 196 -7.35 -2.81 2.61
N ALA A 197 -6.20 -2.97 3.27
CA ALA A 197 -5.49 -1.89 3.94
C ALA A 197 -4.51 -1.20 2.98
N MET A 198 -4.74 0.09 2.75
CA MET A 198 -3.92 0.93 1.87
C MET A 198 -2.75 1.53 2.64
N VAL A 199 -1.56 0.99 2.40
CA VAL A 199 -0.31 1.46 3.01
C VAL A 199 0.50 2.17 1.93
N CYS A 200 0.22 3.47 1.74
CA CYS A 200 0.84 4.30 0.72
C CYS A 200 1.46 5.56 1.35
N GLY A 201 2.41 6.20 0.66
CA GLY A 201 2.98 7.48 1.06
C GLY A 201 3.58 7.45 2.47
N SER A 202 3.10 8.33 3.36
CA SER A 202 3.59 8.43 4.75
C SER A 202 3.10 7.31 5.68
N ALA A 203 2.40 6.30 5.14
CA ALA A 203 1.77 5.22 5.90
C ALA A 203 0.86 5.76 7.02
N ALA A 204 0.13 6.83 6.71
CA ALA A 204 -0.74 7.53 7.66
C ALA A 204 -1.83 6.63 8.27
N LEU A 205 -2.16 5.51 7.60
CA LEU A 205 -3.04 4.46 8.14
C LEU A 205 -2.60 4.03 9.55
N PHE A 206 -1.30 3.86 9.80
CA PHE A 206 -0.79 3.40 11.09
C PHE A 206 -0.82 4.45 12.21
N LYS A 207 -1.12 5.71 11.85
CA LYS A 207 -1.21 6.83 12.79
C LYS A 207 -2.66 7.25 13.07
N ARG A 208 -3.62 6.67 12.34
CA ARG A 208 -5.04 7.05 12.35
C ARG A 208 -5.84 6.08 13.23
N VAL A 209 -6.49 6.60 14.27
CA VAL A 209 -7.23 5.76 15.23
C VAL A 209 -8.35 4.95 14.56
N TRP A 210 -9.09 5.55 13.61
CA TRP A 210 -10.12 4.85 12.83
C TRP A 210 -9.53 3.70 11.99
N CYS A 211 -8.36 3.88 11.39
CA CYS A 211 -7.73 2.81 10.61
C CYS A 211 -7.19 1.68 11.50
N LEU A 212 -6.72 2.03 12.71
CA LEU A 212 -6.34 1.03 13.71
C LEU A 212 -7.58 0.30 14.27
N TYR A 213 -8.72 0.97 14.42
CA TYR A 213 -10.00 0.34 14.76
C TYR A 213 -10.47 -0.64 13.68
N GLU A 214 -10.39 -0.25 12.41
CA GLU A 214 -10.69 -1.13 11.28
C GLU A 214 -9.78 -2.36 11.28
N SER A 215 -8.50 -2.16 11.61
CA SER A 215 -7.53 -3.26 11.77
C SER A 215 -7.84 -4.14 12.97
N TYR A 216 -8.27 -3.56 14.10
CA TYR A 216 -8.76 -4.30 15.27
C TYR A 216 -9.97 -5.16 14.94
N LEU A 217 -10.98 -4.58 14.27
CA LEU A 217 -12.16 -5.31 13.83
C LEU A 217 -11.77 -6.49 12.93
N SER A 218 -10.94 -6.22 11.93
CA SER A 218 -10.56 -7.19 10.90
C SER A 218 -9.62 -8.30 11.40
N LEU A 219 -8.72 -7.99 12.33
CA LEU A 219 -7.68 -8.92 12.79
C LEU A 219 -8.04 -9.61 14.10
N GLU A 220 -8.91 -9.04 14.93
CA GLU A 220 -9.23 -9.57 16.26
C GLU A 220 -10.70 -9.93 16.43
N LEU A 221 -11.65 -9.04 16.09
CA LEU A 221 -13.07 -9.27 16.38
C LEU A 221 -13.81 -10.20 15.40
N THR A 222 -13.30 -10.34 14.18
CA THR A 222 -13.84 -11.29 13.20
C THR A 222 -13.31 -12.71 13.40
N LYS A 223 -12.30 -12.91 14.27
CA LYS A 223 -11.80 -14.25 14.60
C LYS A 223 -12.89 -15.08 15.28
N GLY A 224 -13.04 -16.32 14.84
CA GLY A 224 -14.01 -17.26 15.42
C GLY A 224 -15.44 -17.17 14.86
N ARG A 225 -15.71 -16.26 13.91
CA ARG A 225 -17.05 -16.10 13.29
C ARG A 225 -17.37 -17.12 12.19
N GLY A 226 -16.72 -18.29 12.18
CA GLY A 226 -16.99 -19.39 11.24
C GLY A 226 -16.48 -19.22 9.80
N LYS A 227 -16.16 -17.99 9.36
CA LYS A 227 -15.48 -17.71 8.08
C LYS A 227 -14.21 -16.88 8.31
N PRO A 228 -13.10 -17.15 7.60
CA PRO A 228 -11.90 -16.35 7.70
C PRO A 228 -12.13 -14.96 7.10
N HIS A 229 -11.81 -13.91 7.86
CA HIS A 229 -11.74 -12.53 7.37
C HIS A 229 -10.36 -12.26 6.81
N LEU A 230 -10.28 -11.99 5.51
CA LEU A 230 -9.01 -11.73 4.84
C LEU A 230 -8.51 -10.31 5.18
N TYR A 231 -7.20 -10.13 5.26
CA TYR A 231 -6.58 -8.84 5.51
C TYR A 231 -5.48 -8.60 4.47
N ASP A 232 -5.88 -7.93 3.41
CA ASP A 232 -5.09 -7.71 2.21
C ASP A 232 -4.40 -6.35 2.28
N LEU A 233 -3.18 -6.28 1.76
CA LEU A 233 -2.38 -5.06 1.76
C LEU A 233 -2.26 -4.53 0.35
N GLY A 234 -2.58 -3.26 0.14
CA GLY A 234 -2.33 -2.56 -1.11
C GLY A 234 -1.33 -1.43 -0.90
N THR A 235 -0.21 -1.44 -1.63
CA THR A 235 0.81 -0.41 -1.51
C THR A 235 1.09 0.29 -2.83
N TRP A 236 1.46 1.56 -2.74
CA TRP A 236 1.94 2.36 -3.87
C TRP A 236 3.24 3.04 -3.49
N CYS A 237 4.30 2.81 -4.27
CA CYS A 237 5.56 3.51 -4.12
C CYS A 237 5.68 4.59 -5.21
N SER A 238 5.42 5.86 -4.89
CA SER A 238 5.78 6.96 -5.80
C SER A 238 7.28 7.26 -5.63
N GLY A 239 8.02 7.41 -6.72
CA GLY A 239 9.47 7.65 -6.71
C GLY A 239 9.93 8.98 -6.09
N LEU A 240 9.08 9.69 -5.34
CA LEU A 240 9.31 11.05 -4.82
C LEU A 240 9.45 11.14 -3.28
N LEU A 241 9.14 10.08 -2.53
CA LEU A 241 9.18 10.09 -1.05
C LEU A 241 10.11 9.04 -0.43
N ALA A 242 10.93 8.37 -1.24
CA ALA A 242 12.09 7.69 -0.68
C ALA A 242 13.08 8.77 -0.17
N PRO A 243 13.78 8.55 0.96
CA PRO A 243 15.04 9.28 1.23
C PRO A 243 15.96 9.17 0.00
N PRO A 244 17.08 9.92 -0.13
CA PRO A 244 17.91 9.91 -1.34
C PRO A 244 18.63 8.56 -1.49
N ILE A 245 17.87 7.54 -1.82
CA ILE A 245 18.24 6.40 -2.62
C ILE A 245 17.84 6.91 -4.00
N GLU A 246 18.75 7.67 -4.62
CA GLU A 246 18.71 7.90 -6.05
C GLU A 246 18.45 6.55 -6.74
N TYR A 247 17.85 6.56 -7.92
CA TYR A 247 17.66 5.38 -8.77
C TYR A 247 16.39 4.53 -8.50
N MET A 248 15.21 5.07 -8.80
CA MET A 248 14.37 4.65 -9.94
C MET A 248 13.01 5.41 -9.94
N PRO A 249 12.57 5.95 -11.09
CA PRO A 249 11.21 6.43 -11.29
C PRO A 249 10.31 5.24 -11.70
N GLY A 250 9.32 4.86 -10.89
CA GLY A 250 8.33 3.85 -11.29
C GLY A 250 7.46 3.37 -10.14
N ALA A 251 6.15 3.56 -10.25
CA ALA A 251 5.20 3.03 -9.29
C ALA A 251 5.01 1.52 -9.48
N ALA A 252 5.11 0.76 -8.40
CA ALA A 252 4.79 -0.67 -8.37
C ALA A 252 3.68 -0.90 -7.33
N ILE A 253 2.67 -1.69 -7.70
CA ILE A 253 1.64 -2.15 -6.77
C ILE A 253 1.98 -3.55 -6.30
N GLN A 254 1.96 -3.72 -5.00
CA GLN A 254 2.17 -5.00 -4.35
C GLN A 254 0.93 -5.34 -3.54
N LEU A 255 0.44 -6.56 -3.72
CA LEU A 255 -0.66 -7.14 -2.97
C LEU A 255 -0.16 -8.29 -2.11
N ASP A 256 -0.40 -8.20 -0.80
CA ASP A 256 -0.39 -9.35 0.11
C ASP A 256 -1.84 -9.79 0.29
N LEU A 257 -2.18 -11.00 -0.13
CA LEU A 257 -3.57 -11.50 -0.20
C LEU A 257 -4.02 -12.24 1.07
N GLY A 258 -3.47 -11.96 2.26
CA GLY A 258 -4.04 -12.53 3.50
C GLY A 258 -3.80 -14.02 3.71
N ASN A 259 -3.39 -14.74 2.68
CA ASN A 259 -3.34 -16.20 2.56
C ASN A 259 -1.91 -16.70 2.24
N GLY A 260 -0.92 -15.82 2.28
CA GLY A 260 0.46 -16.12 1.90
C GLY A 260 0.76 -15.94 0.40
N GLU A 261 -0.23 -15.60 -0.42
CA GLU A 261 -0.01 -15.25 -1.82
C GLU A 261 0.36 -13.76 -1.95
N TYR A 262 1.37 -13.50 -2.78
CA TYR A 262 1.84 -12.16 -3.12
C TYR A 262 1.72 -11.95 -4.61
N LYS A 263 1.16 -10.82 -5.02
CA LYS A 263 1.07 -10.43 -6.44
C LYS A 263 1.73 -9.08 -6.66
N LEU A 264 2.45 -8.97 -7.77
CA LEU A 264 3.18 -7.78 -8.19
C LEU A 264 2.68 -7.36 -9.58
N LEU A 265 2.38 -6.08 -9.74
CA LEU A 265 2.34 -5.44 -11.06
C LEU A 265 3.65 -4.68 -11.27
N PRO A 266 4.64 -5.28 -11.96
CA PRO A 266 5.81 -4.54 -12.40
C PRO A 266 5.41 -3.61 -13.55
N ASP A 267 5.91 -2.38 -13.50
CA ASP A 267 6.03 -1.47 -14.64
C ASP A 267 4.76 -0.68 -15.08
N LEU A 268 4.46 0.40 -14.35
CA LEU A 268 3.49 1.44 -14.73
C LEU A 268 3.96 2.37 -15.86
N PHE A 269 5.15 2.18 -16.45
CA PHE A 269 5.59 2.89 -17.66
C PHE A 269 5.28 2.11 -18.94
N SER A 270 5.08 0.79 -18.86
CA SER A 270 4.61 -0.04 -19.97
C SER A 270 3.08 -0.06 -20.11
N VAL A 271 2.35 0.15 -19.00
CA VAL A 271 1.05 0.83 -19.06
C VAL A 271 1.43 2.22 -19.54
N GLY A 272 1.17 2.54 -20.80
CA GLY A 272 1.63 3.79 -21.39
C GLY A 272 1.14 5.01 -20.59
N ARG A 273 1.18 6.19 -21.20
CA ARG A 273 0.19 7.21 -20.81
C ARG A 273 -1.13 6.50 -20.56
N TRP A 274 -1.85 6.85 -19.51
CA TRP A 274 -3.27 6.51 -19.39
C TRP A 274 -3.97 7.06 -20.64
N ASP A 275 -3.84 6.34 -21.74
CA ASP A 275 -4.28 6.66 -23.07
C ASP A 275 -5.43 5.69 -23.30
N GLU A 276 -6.57 6.11 -22.78
CA GLU A 276 -7.93 5.82 -23.26
C GLU A 276 -8.37 4.36 -23.48
N THR A 277 -7.54 3.34 -23.22
CA THR A 277 -7.77 1.99 -23.79
C THR A 277 -8.14 0.91 -22.79
N LEU A 278 -7.99 1.13 -21.48
CA LEU A 278 -8.40 0.13 -20.50
C LEU A 278 -9.91 0.14 -20.15
N HIS A 279 -10.69 1.12 -20.62
CA HIS A 279 -12.17 1.01 -20.74
C HIS A 279 -12.77 1.98 -21.78
N LEU A 280 -12.52 1.74 -23.07
CA LEU A 280 -13.48 2.06 -24.14
C LEU A 280 -13.51 1.00 -25.28
N ASN A 281 -12.54 0.09 -25.35
CA ASN A 281 -12.49 -0.97 -26.38
C ASN A 281 -12.64 -2.38 -25.81
N ALA A 282 -13.75 -2.65 -25.11
CA ALA A 282 -14.19 -4.03 -24.82
C ALA A 282 -14.65 -4.78 -26.09
N GLY A 283 -13.94 -4.63 -27.21
CA GLY A 283 -14.37 -5.15 -28.52
C GLY A 283 -13.36 -5.10 -29.67
N LYS A 284 -12.07 -4.80 -29.46
CA LYS A 284 -11.04 -4.97 -30.51
C LYS A 284 -10.00 -6.02 -30.12
N PRO A 285 -9.78 -7.07 -30.93
CA PRO A 285 -8.72 -8.03 -30.70
C PRO A 285 -7.36 -7.39 -31.05
N GLY A 286 -6.37 -7.44 -30.14
CA GLY A 286 -4.98 -7.15 -30.50
C GLY A 286 -4.08 -6.44 -29.48
N VAL A 287 -4.58 -5.92 -28.36
CA VAL A 287 -3.71 -5.29 -27.33
C VAL A 287 -3.49 -6.30 -26.20
N ALA A 288 -2.33 -6.95 -26.19
CA ALA A 288 -1.95 -7.89 -25.15
C ALA A 288 -1.59 -7.14 -23.86
N VAL A 289 -2.49 -7.15 -22.88
CA VAL A 289 -2.14 -6.82 -21.49
C VAL A 289 -1.17 -7.90 -21.00
N LYS A 290 0.05 -7.52 -20.55
CA LYS A 290 0.95 -8.50 -19.93
C LYS A 290 0.23 -9.11 -18.72
N PRO A 291 0.14 -10.45 -18.61
CA PRO A 291 -0.62 -11.08 -17.53
C PRO A 291 0.00 -10.73 -16.17
N ALA A 292 -0.85 -10.52 -15.16
CA ALA A 292 -0.42 -10.46 -13.78
C ALA A 292 0.43 -11.70 -13.46
N MET A 293 1.65 -11.49 -12.95
CA MET A 293 2.53 -12.62 -12.61
C MET A 293 2.03 -13.27 -11.32
N SER A 294 1.54 -14.50 -11.42
CA SER A 294 1.17 -15.34 -10.28
C SER A 294 2.38 -16.15 -9.80
N LEU A 295 2.66 -16.12 -8.50
CA LEU A 295 3.63 -17.03 -7.88
C LEU A 295 2.92 -18.34 -7.53
N PRO A 296 3.48 -19.52 -7.86
CA PRO A 296 2.86 -20.80 -7.53
C PRO A 296 2.80 -21.02 -6.01
N PRO A 297 1.72 -21.61 -5.47
CA PRO A 297 1.66 -22.01 -4.08
C PRO A 297 2.53 -23.25 -3.87
N GLY A 298 3.60 -23.16 -3.07
CA GLY A 298 4.43 -24.32 -2.74
C GLY A 298 5.81 -23.98 -2.16
N ASN A 299 6.05 -24.48 -0.94
CA ASN A 299 7.22 -24.36 -0.08
C ASN A 299 7.57 -22.95 0.39
N HIS A 300 7.46 -22.79 1.71
CA HIS A 300 7.77 -21.61 2.52
C HIS A 300 9.20 -21.04 2.39
N ASP A 301 9.98 -21.55 1.44
CA ASP A 301 11.41 -21.29 1.26
C ASP A 301 11.74 -20.55 -0.06
N LEU A 302 10.76 -20.39 -0.96
CA LEU A 302 10.98 -19.80 -2.30
C LEU A 302 10.42 -18.38 -2.48
N GLY A 303 9.80 -17.80 -1.44
CA GLY A 303 9.07 -16.52 -1.53
C GLY A 303 9.93 -15.34 -2.02
N GLN A 304 11.19 -15.24 -1.59
CA GLN A 304 12.08 -14.12 -1.94
C GLN A 304 12.98 -14.42 -3.15
N ALA A 305 13.47 -15.65 -3.28
CA ALA A 305 14.21 -16.09 -4.47
C ALA A 305 13.36 -15.97 -5.74
N ALA A 306 12.07 -16.32 -5.68
CA ALA A 306 11.15 -16.15 -6.80
C ALA A 306 10.87 -14.67 -7.11
N ARG A 307 10.72 -13.81 -6.10
CA ARG A 307 10.54 -12.34 -6.26
C ARG A 307 11.74 -11.70 -6.93
N VAL A 308 12.96 -12.01 -6.48
CA VAL A 308 14.19 -11.50 -7.09
C VAL A 308 14.40 -12.06 -8.51
N ARG A 309 14.08 -13.36 -8.75
CA ARG A 309 14.10 -13.98 -10.09
C ARG A 309 13.13 -13.32 -11.08
N LEU A 310 11.90 -13.05 -10.65
CA LEU A 310 10.86 -12.41 -11.46
C LEU A 310 11.30 -11.03 -11.94
N ILE A 311 11.82 -10.24 -11.01
CA ILE A 311 12.18 -8.86 -11.26
C ILE A 311 13.46 -8.77 -12.11
N LEU A 312 14.40 -9.69 -11.92
CA LEU A 312 15.67 -9.70 -12.67
C LEU A 312 15.55 -10.35 -14.05
N SER A 313 14.50 -11.15 -14.30
CA SER A 313 14.15 -11.66 -15.64
C SER A 313 13.75 -10.56 -16.63
N ALA A 314 13.22 -9.44 -16.14
CA ALA A 314 12.91 -8.25 -16.93
C ALA A 314 14.17 -7.49 -17.40
N TYR A 315 15.34 -7.74 -16.79
CA TYR A 315 16.62 -7.10 -17.15
C TYR A 315 17.40 -7.85 -18.23
N LYS A 316 16.94 -9.04 -18.63
CA LYS A 316 17.55 -9.88 -19.67
C LYS A 316 17.48 -9.26 -21.08
N GLU A 317 16.61 -8.26 -21.27
CA GLU A 317 16.36 -7.61 -22.57
C GLU A 317 17.29 -6.42 -22.86
N LYS A 318 18.20 -6.04 -21.94
CA LYS A 318 19.21 -5.00 -22.19
C LYS A 318 20.58 -5.64 -22.42
N GLU A 319 21.20 -5.34 -23.57
CA GLU A 319 22.47 -5.93 -23.98
C GLU A 319 23.59 -5.75 -22.94
N VAL A 320 24.34 -6.83 -22.71
CA VAL A 320 25.22 -7.12 -21.56
C VAL A 320 26.57 -6.37 -21.57
N GLN A 321 26.77 -5.38 -22.45
CA GLN A 321 28.10 -4.75 -22.63
C GLN A 321 28.28 -3.37 -21.97
N ALA A 322 27.31 -2.88 -21.21
CA ALA A 322 27.42 -1.64 -20.44
C ALA A 322 26.81 -1.80 -19.04
N ILE A 323 27.29 -2.78 -18.26
CA ILE A 323 26.83 -2.98 -16.88
C ILE A 323 27.38 -1.83 -16.03
N ASP A 324 26.50 -0.88 -15.70
CA ASP A 324 26.75 0.07 -14.62
C ASP A 324 26.74 -0.71 -13.29
N TRP A 325 27.92 -0.90 -12.70
CA TRP A 325 28.10 -1.63 -11.44
C TRP A 325 27.47 -0.92 -10.22
N HIS A 326 26.93 0.28 -10.40
CA HIS A 326 26.23 1.05 -9.36
C HIS A 326 24.70 0.94 -9.44
N MET A 327 24.18 0.17 -10.40
CA MET A 327 22.74 0.01 -10.64
C MET A 327 21.98 -0.53 -9.41
N PRO A 328 20.80 0.04 -9.05
CA PRO A 328 20.05 -0.33 -7.85
C PRO A 328 19.34 -1.70 -8.00
N LEU A 329 19.10 -2.37 -6.87
CA LEU A 329 18.13 -3.46 -6.84
C LEU A 329 16.72 -2.91 -7.12
N PRO A 330 15.91 -3.62 -7.91
CA PRO A 330 14.53 -3.24 -8.16
C PRO A 330 13.62 -3.52 -6.93
N PRO A 331 12.44 -2.89 -6.85
CA PRO A 331 11.78 -2.63 -5.57
C PRO A 331 11.31 -3.90 -4.85
N ILE A 332 11.91 -4.13 -3.68
CA ILE A 332 11.33 -4.88 -2.56
C ILE A 332 10.01 -4.18 -2.17
N PHE A 333 9.02 -4.91 -1.68
CA PHE A 333 7.81 -4.34 -1.07
C PHE A 333 8.16 -3.12 -0.20
N PRO A 334 7.42 -2.00 -0.34
CA PRO A 334 7.91 -0.70 0.11
C PRO A 334 8.44 -0.73 1.55
N VAL A 335 9.75 -0.61 1.71
CA VAL A 335 10.47 -0.60 3.00
C VAL A 335 9.81 0.37 3.98
N HIS A 336 9.34 1.52 3.48
CA HIS A 336 8.61 2.51 4.27
C HIS A 336 7.35 1.95 4.94
N ALA A 337 6.61 1.05 4.27
CA ALA A 337 5.43 0.40 4.83
C ALA A 337 5.82 -0.54 5.98
N GLY A 338 6.90 -1.31 5.82
CA GLY A 338 7.46 -2.15 6.89
C GLY A 338 7.93 -1.33 8.09
N LEU A 339 8.70 -0.25 7.87
CA LEU A 339 9.15 0.64 8.95
C LEU A 339 7.99 1.30 9.68
N ALA A 340 6.97 1.76 8.95
CA ALA A 340 5.81 2.39 9.55
C ALA A 340 4.96 1.38 10.35
N ALA A 341 4.82 0.15 9.84
CA ALA A 341 4.18 -0.94 10.58
C ALA A 341 4.97 -1.30 11.85
N PHE A 342 6.30 -1.33 11.77
CA PHE A 342 7.16 -1.58 12.93
C PHE A 342 6.99 -0.52 14.02
N ALA A 343 6.78 0.73 13.61
CA ALA A 343 6.57 1.87 14.50
C ALA A 343 5.11 2.09 14.94
N VAL A 344 4.18 1.18 14.58
CA VAL A 344 2.78 1.26 15.01
C VAL A 344 2.69 1.32 16.53
N ASN A 345 1.94 2.30 17.02
CA ASN A 345 1.56 2.39 18.42
C ASN A 345 0.12 2.92 18.55
N VAL A 346 -0.78 2.02 18.91
CA VAL A 346 -2.22 2.29 19.06
C VAL A 346 -2.51 3.40 20.08
N SER A 347 -1.81 3.48 21.22
CA SER A 347 -2.14 4.50 22.24
C SER A 347 -1.85 5.93 21.80
N THR A 348 -0.97 6.11 20.80
CA THR A 348 -0.61 7.42 20.22
C THR A 348 -1.42 7.77 18.97
N ALA A 349 -2.44 6.98 18.62
CA ALA A 349 -3.19 7.16 17.40
C ALA A 349 -3.99 8.47 17.39
N MET A 350 -3.99 9.12 16.23
CA MET A 350 -4.59 10.43 16.03
C MET A 350 -5.97 10.32 15.38
N ALA A 351 -6.84 11.26 15.73
CA ALA A 351 -8.15 11.44 15.11
C ALA A 351 -8.38 12.91 14.78
N SER A 352 -9.27 13.16 13.82
CA SER A 352 -9.76 14.51 13.55
C SER A 352 -10.68 15.03 14.66
N ARG A 353 -11.36 14.12 15.38
CA ARG A 353 -12.22 14.41 16.53
C ARG A 353 -11.70 13.64 17.74
N ASP A 354 -11.39 14.34 18.83
CA ASP A 354 -10.85 13.69 20.03
C ASP A 354 -11.84 12.69 20.64
N GLN A 355 -13.14 12.95 20.58
CA GLN A 355 -14.16 12.00 21.04
C GLN A 355 -14.05 10.63 20.35
N ASP A 356 -13.83 10.61 19.03
CA ASP A 356 -13.65 9.36 18.28
C ASP A 356 -12.38 8.63 18.76
N ARG A 357 -11.30 9.39 19.03
CA ARG A 357 -10.07 8.82 19.58
C ARG A 357 -10.33 8.15 20.93
N ARG A 358 -11.01 8.84 21.85
CA ARG A 358 -11.32 8.29 23.17
C ARG A 358 -12.19 7.04 23.06
N ALA A 359 -13.32 7.14 22.36
CA ALA A 359 -14.26 6.03 22.20
C ALA A 359 -13.59 4.78 21.61
N ILE A 360 -12.78 4.94 20.57
CA ILE A 360 -12.09 3.82 19.92
C ILE A 360 -11.01 3.22 20.82
N LEU A 361 -10.19 4.04 21.46
CA LEU A 361 -9.13 3.54 22.33
C LEU A 361 -9.73 2.80 23.53
N HIS A 362 -10.76 3.35 24.16
CA HIS A 362 -11.54 2.69 25.19
C HIS A 362 -12.20 1.38 24.71
N SER A 363 -12.74 1.36 23.49
CA SER A 363 -13.27 0.13 22.87
C SER A 363 -12.20 -0.95 22.68
N ILE A 364 -11.01 -0.60 22.18
CA ILE A 364 -9.89 -1.55 22.03
C ILE A 364 -9.38 -2.00 23.41
N ALA A 365 -9.40 -1.12 24.40
CA ALA A 365 -9.08 -1.45 25.78
C ALA A 365 -10.20 -2.22 26.51
N SER A 366 -11.38 -2.37 25.90
CA SER A 366 -12.56 -2.98 26.52
C SER A 366 -12.93 -2.34 27.87
N THR A 367 -12.72 -1.02 28.01
CA THR A 367 -13.12 -0.27 29.20
C THR A 367 -14.64 -0.03 29.22
N PRO A 368 -15.27 0.06 30.40
CA PRO A 368 -16.70 0.31 30.51
C PRO A 368 -17.11 1.64 29.85
N PRO A 369 -18.28 1.71 29.18
CA PRO A 369 -18.78 2.95 28.56
C PRO A 369 -18.86 4.16 29.50
N SER A 370 -18.97 3.93 30.82
CA SER A 370 -18.96 4.99 31.84
C SER A 370 -17.64 5.77 31.92
N GLU A 371 -16.54 5.20 31.41
CA GLU A 371 -15.20 5.81 31.45
C GLU A 371 -14.80 6.43 30.11
N TRP A 372 -15.67 6.40 29.09
CA TRP A 372 -15.30 6.77 27.72
C TRP A 372 -15.09 8.28 27.51
N ASP A 373 -15.59 9.10 28.44
CA ASP A 373 -15.32 10.54 28.47
C ASP A 373 -13.96 10.87 29.11
N ASP A 374 -13.36 9.94 29.88
CA ASP A 374 -12.03 10.09 30.46
C ASP A 374 -10.92 9.86 29.43
N GLU A 375 -9.69 10.27 29.76
CA GLU A 375 -8.53 10.00 28.91
C GLU A 375 -8.25 8.48 28.87
N PRO A 376 -8.12 7.87 27.67
CA PRO A 376 -7.82 6.45 27.55
C PRO A 376 -6.50 6.07 28.23
N PRO A 377 -6.35 4.80 28.67
CA PRO A 377 -5.10 4.36 29.25
C PRO A 377 -3.95 4.54 28.26
N LEU A 378 -2.77 4.90 28.75
CA LEU A 378 -1.57 5.04 27.91
C LEU A 378 -1.01 3.69 27.46
N THR A 379 -1.28 2.64 28.24
CA THR A 379 -0.83 1.26 28.04
C THR A 379 -1.96 0.29 28.35
N HIS A 380 -2.17 -0.70 27.50
CA HIS A 380 -3.19 -1.72 27.72
C HIS A 380 -2.89 -2.98 26.91
N GLU A 381 -3.23 -4.16 27.43
CA GLU A 381 -2.98 -5.44 26.74
C GLU A 381 -3.63 -5.50 25.36
N GLY A 382 -4.84 -4.93 25.21
CA GLY A 382 -5.54 -4.81 23.93
C GLY A 382 -4.74 -4.02 22.88
N TYR A 383 -4.08 -2.93 23.28
CA TYR A 383 -3.21 -2.16 22.39
C TYR A 383 -1.98 -2.98 22.00
N ASP A 384 -1.33 -3.61 22.97
CA ASP A 384 -0.12 -4.41 22.73
C ASP A 384 -0.41 -5.60 21.81
N LYS A 385 -1.56 -6.24 21.99
CA LYS A 385 -2.04 -7.33 21.14
C LYS A 385 -2.25 -6.85 19.71
N LEU A 386 -2.92 -5.72 19.51
CA LEU A 386 -3.16 -5.15 18.18
C LEU A 386 -1.86 -4.69 17.51
N ASN A 387 -0.98 -4.00 18.25
CA ASN A 387 0.36 -3.61 17.80
C ASN A 387 1.11 -4.85 17.28
N ARG A 388 1.22 -5.91 18.10
CA ARG A 388 1.89 -7.16 17.70
C ARG A 388 1.27 -7.81 16.47
N ARG A 389 -0.07 -7.78 16.34
CA ARG A 389 -0.77 -8.39 15.20
C ARG A 389 -0.50 -7.66 13.89
N ILE A 390 -0.58 -6.34 13.92
CA ILE A 390 -0.21 -5.52 12.76
C ILE A 390 1.27 -5.78 12.45
N GLN A 391 2.17 -5.58 13.41
CA GLN A 391 3.62 -5.76 13.19
C GLN A 391 3.97 -7.16 12.67
N HIS A 392 3.33 -8.23 13.18
CA HIS A 392 3.54 -9.60 12.71
C HIS A 392 3.08 -9.78 11.26
N ARG A 393 2.01 -9.12 10.83
CA ARG A 393 1.57 -9.15 9.43
C ARG A 393 2.63 -8.56 8.50
N PHE A 394 3.40 -7.60 8.99
CA PHE A 394 4.51 -6.96 8.30
C PHE A 394 5.87 -7.53 8.73
N ALA A 395 5.96 -8.64 9.46
CA ALA A 395 7.22 -9.09 10.07
C ALA A 395 8.36 -9.25 9.05
N GLU A 396 8.07 -9.92 7.92
CA GLU A 396 9.01 -10.12 6.81
C GLU A 396 9.51 -8.77 6.26
N LEU A 397 8.60 -7.79 6.17
CA LEU A 397 8.88 -6.44 5.66
C LEU A 397 9.63 -5.58 6.66
N CYS A 398 9.32 -5.70 7.95
CA CYS A 398 10.03 -5.03 9.04
C CYS A 398 11.49 -5.48 9.07
N ILE A 399 11.73 -6.79 8.94
CA ILE A 399 13.07 -7.37 8.92
C ILE A 399 13.81 -6.93 7.66
N MET A 400 13.17 -7.07 6.51
CA MET A 400 13.75 -6.61 5.25
C MET A 400 14.07 -5.12 5.27
N ALA A 401 13.20 -4.29 5.86
CA ALA A 401 13.43 -2.87 5.99
C ALA A 401 14.63 -2.55 6.90
N ALA A 402 14.76 -3.24 8.03
CA ALA A 402 15.90 -3.09 8.93
C ALA A 402 17.22 -3.52 8.25
N ILE A 403 17.17 -4.59 7.45
CA ILE A 403 18.30 -5.03 6.62
C ILE A 403 18.65 -3.95 5.60
N CYS A 404 17.69 -3.47 4.80
CA CYS A 404 17.94 -2.46 3.77
C CYS A 404 18.47 -1.14 4.35
N SER A 405 18.02 -0.73 5.54
CA SER A 405 18.51 0.48 6.20
C SER A 405 19.85 0.31 6.93
N GLY A 406 20.37 -0.92 7.03
CA GLY A 406 21.57 -1.22 7.83
C GLY A 406 21.39 -1.01 9.34
N ASP A 407 20.14 -0.97 9.83
CA ASP A 407 19.85 -0.70 11.25
C ASP A 407 19.88 -2.02 12.02
N ALA A 408 21.08 -2.40 12.46
CA ALA A 408 21.32 -3.65 13.18
C ALA A 408 20.51 -3.76 14.47
N ALA A 409 20.24 -2.64 15.17
CA ALA A 409 19.45 -2.64 16.39
C ALA A 409 17.98 -2.98 16.08
N LYS A 410 17.37 -2.34 15.07
CA LYS A 410 16.02 -2.69 14.63
C LYS A 410 15.95 -4.11 14.08
N MET A 411 17.02 -4.58 13.44
CA MET A 411 17.09 -5.96 12.96
C MET A 411 17.08 -6.96 14.12
N GLN A 412 17.90 -6.75 15.15
CA GLN A 412 17.89 -7.59 16.36
C GLN A 412 16.52 -7.56 17.05
N GLU A 413 15.93 -6.38 17.18
CA GLU A 413 14.59 -6.20 17.76
C GLU A 413 13.53 -6.96 16.95
N ALA A 414 13.55 -6.84 15.61
CA ALA A 414 12.61 -7.53 14.73
C ALA A 414 12.79 -9.05 14.76
N MET A 415 14.04 -9.55 14.73
CA MET A 415 14.33 -11.00 14.80
C MET A 415 14.00 -11.60 16.17
N SER A 416 14.10 -10.81 17.25
CA SER A 416 13.65 -11.19 18.60
C SER A 416 12.12 -11.26 18.69
N ARG A 417 11.43 -10.25 18.13
CA ARG A 417 9.97 -10.19 18.09
C ARG A 417 9.33 -11.25 17.19
N PHE A 418 10.02 -11.64 16.12
CA PHE A 418 9.52 -12.57 15.10
C PHE A 418 10.49 -13.75 14.92
N PRO A 419 10.56 -14.70 15.87
CA PRO A 419 11.54 -15.79 15.83
C PRO A 419 11.38 -16.70 14.61
N GLY A 420 10.15 -16.82 14.06
CA GLY A 420 9.88 -17.54 12.81
C GLY A 420 10.56 -16.95 11.58
N ALA A 421 11.08 -15.73 11.64
CA ALA A 421 11.86 -15.16 10.55
C ALA A 421 13.31 -15.66 10.50
N ARG A 422 13.81 -16.28 11.59
CA ARG A 422 15.13 -16.93 11.58
C ARG A 422 15.19 -18.07 10.57
N SER A 423 14.08 -18.78 10.34
CA SER A 423 14.01 -19.82 9.31
C SER A 423 14.07 -19.25 7.88
N GLN A 424 13.97 -17.93 7.71
CA GLN A 424 14.14 -17.25 6.43
C GLN A 424 15.46 -16.48 6.35
N ALA A 425 16.37 -16.63 7.33
CA ALA A 425 17.62 -15.88 7.39
C ALA A 425 18.45 -16.01 6.10
N THR A 426 18.49 -17.22 5.51
CA THR A 426 19.11 -17.49 4.21
C THR A 426 18.59 -16.57 3.10
N SER A 427 17.28 -16.33 3.03
CA SER A 427 16.65 -15.50 1.99
C SER A 427 17.05 -14.01 2.04
N TYR A 428 17.69 -13.57 3.13
CA TYR A 428 18.09 -12.18 3.34
C TYR A 428 19.57 -11.91 3.12
N VAL A 429 20.41 -12.96 3.01
CA VAL A 429 21.86 -12.85 2.91
C VAL A 429 22.24 -12.09 1.65
N GLY A 430 21.64 -12.42 0.50
CA GLY A 430 21.86 -11.70 -0.74
C GLY A 430 21.56 -10.19 -0.64
N VAL A 431 20.52 -9.79 0.10
CA VAL A 431 20.14 -8.36 0.26
C VAL A 431 21.12 -7.64 1.16
N ALA A 432 21.51 -8.22 2.30
CA ALA A 432 22.53 -7.64 3.17
C ALA A 432 23.87 -7.51 2.45
N SER A 433 24.23 -8.53 1.65
CA SER A 433 25.48 -8.59 0.90
C SER A 433 25.54 -7.56 -0.23
N PHE A 434 24.43 -7.36 -0.94
CA PHE A 434 24.33 -6.33 -1.98
C PHE A 434 24.44 -4.90 -1.44
N ASN A 435 23.87 -4.64 -0.25
CA ASN A 435 23.88 -3.29 0.34
C ASN A 435 25.13 -3.00 1.19
N GLY A 436 26.01 -3.99 1.41
CA GLY A 436 27.22 -3.80 2.20
C GLY A 436 27.01 -3.73 3.71
N HIS A 437 25.85 -4.19 4.21
CA HIS A 437 25.46 -4.07 5.61
C HIS A 437 26.05 -5.22 6.45
N VAL A 438 27.32 -5.08 6.84
CA VAL A 438 28.10 -6.13 7.54
C VAL A 438 27.42 -6.61 8.82
N GLU A 439 26.94 -5.70 9.67
CA GLU A 439 26.27 -6.08 10.92
C GLU A 439 24.95 -6.82 10.67
N ALA A 440 24.20 -6.46 9.61
CA ALA A 440 23.01 -7.19 9.22
C ALA A 440 23.36 -8.61 8.75
N LEU A 441 24.43 -8.76 7.95
CA LEU A 441 24.94 -10.08 7.54
C LEU A 441 25.33 -10.93 8.75
N ARG A 442 26.10 -10.38 9.70
CA ARG A 442 26.51 -11.09 10.92
C ARG A 442 25.30 -11.60 11.72
N LEU A 443 24.23 -10.80 11.81
CA LEU A 443 22.99 -11.21 12.47
C LEU A 443 22.27 -12.35 11.74
N LEU A 444 22.27 -12.34 10.41
CA LEU A 444 21.72 -13.45 9.61
C LEU A 444 22.52 -14.73 9.77
N LEU A 445 23.86 -14.63 9.74
CA LEU A 445 24.76 -15.76 9.98
C LEU A 445 24.57 -16.34 11.38
N ALA A 446 24.49 -15.49 12.41
CA ALA A 446 24.20 -15.91 13.78
C ALA A 446 22.81 -16.56 13.93
N ALA A 447 21.87 -16.23 13.05
CA ALA A 447 20.55 -16.87 12.97
C ALA A 447 20.55 -18.19 12.16
N GLY A 448 21.70 -18.63 11.65
CA GLY A 448 21.86 -19.90 10.93
C GLY A 448 21.61 -19.80 9.43
N ALA A 449 21.77 -18.63 8.82
CA ALA A 449 21.64 -18.48 7.37
C ALA A 449 22.67 -19.36 6.61
N ASP A 450 22.21 -20.07 5.60
CA ASP A 450 23.05 -20.87 4.71
C ASP A 450 23.62 -20.00 3.58
N VAL A 451 24.93 -19.84 3.53
CA VAL A 451 25.63 -19.07 2.49
C VAL A 451 26.04 -19.91 1.27
N LYS A 452 25.91 -21.24 1.35
CA LYS A 452 26.42 -22.16 0.33
C LYS A 452 25.44 -22.42 -0.81
N HIS A 453 24.14 -22.42 -0.50
CA HIS A 453 23.08 -22.79 -1.45
C HIS A 453 22.08 -21.66 -1.71
N ASP A 454 22.48 -20.41 -1.47
CA ASP A 454 21.61 -19.26 -1.76
C ASP A 454 21.51 -19.05 -3.28
N PRO A 455 20.31 -19.15 -3.87
CA PRO A 455 20.09 -19.01 -5.31
C PRO A 455 20.43 -17.62 -5.88
N LEU A 456 20.70 -16.62 -5.03
CA LEU A 456 21.13 -15.28 -5.43
C LEU A 456 22.66 -15.12 -5.47
N SER A 457 23.41 -16.13 -5.01
CA SER A 457 24.88 -16.09 -4.83
C SER A 457 25.34 -14.79 -4.15
N PRO A 458 25.18 -14.67 -2.81
CA PRO A 458 25.56 -13.49 -2.04
C PRO A 458 27.00 -13.03 -2.28
N LEU A 459 27.90 -13.97 -2.56
CA LEU A 459 29.30 -13.71 -2.88
C LEU A 459 29.44 -12.95 -4.20
N CYS A 460 28.71 -13.35 -5.25
CA CYS A 460 28.62 -12.59 -6.49
C CYS A 460 28.11 -11.16 -6.26
N LEU A 461 27.04 -11.00 -5.46
CA LEU A 461 26.44 -9.68 -5.20
C LEU A 461 27.39 -8.76 -4.41
N ALA A 462 28.12 -9.29 -3.44
CA ALA A 462 29.13 -8.56 -2.68
C ALA A 462 30.31 -8.13 -3.56
N LEU A 463 30.80 -9.03 -4.42
CA LEU A 463 31.88 -8.77 -5.38
C LEU A 463 31.46 -7.71 -6.40
N LEU A 464 30.24 -7.82 -6.93
CA LEU A 464 29.67 -6.86 -7.88
C LEU A 464 29.79 -5.42 -7.36
N ARG A 465 29.54 -5.24 -6.07
CA ARG A 465 29.50 -3.95 -5.37
C ARG A 465 30.80 -3.57 -4.69
N GLY A 466 31.83 -4.42 -4.75
CA GLY A 466 33.14 -4.17 -4.11
C GLY A 466 33.08 -4.18 -2.58
N HIS A 467 32.14 -4.92 -1.98
CA HIS A 467 31.98 -4.98 -0.53
C HIS A 467 32.96 -5.99 0.10
N THR A 468 34.23 -5.63 0.18
CA THR A 468 35.33 -6.49 0.68
C THR A 468 35.02 -7.13 2.05
N ALA A 469 34.47 -6.36 2.99
CA ALA A 469 34.13 -6.86 4.32
C ALA A 469 33.03 -7.94 4.28
N ILE A 470 32.04 -7.80 3.39
CA ILE A 470 31.00 -8.82 3.18
C ILE A 470 31.61 -10.08 2.57
N VAL A 471 32.49 -9.93 1.57
CA VAL A 471 33.19 -11.07 0.95
C VAL A 471 34.00 -11.84 1.97
N ALA A 472 34.73 -11.16 2.86
CA ALA A 472 35.46 -11.80 3.95
C ALA A 472 34.51 -12.61 4.86
N GLU A 473 33.43 -12.00 5.35
CA GLU A 473 32.46 -12.66 6.24
C GLU A 473 31.77 -13.86 5.58
N LEU A 474 31.39 -13.76 4.30
CA LEU A 474 30.79 -14.86 3.55
C LEU A 474 31.76 -16.03 3.38
N LEU A 475 33.02 -15.75 3.02
CA LEU A 475 34.05 -16.78 2.87
C LEU A 475 34.40 -17.45 4.20
N ASP A 476 34.48 -16.67 5.28
CA ASP A 476 34.73 -17.20 6.62
C ASP A 476 33.52 -18.02 7.14
N ALA A 477 32.31 -17.69 6.69
CA ALA A 477 31.10 -18.49 6.91
C ALA A 477 31.01 -19.74 5.99
N GLY A 478 31.99 -19.95 5.12
CA GLY A 478 32.11 -21.14 4.28
C GLY A 478 31.38 -21.04 2.93
N ALA A 479 31.12 -19.84 2.42
CA ALA A 479 30.72 -19.67 1.02
C ALA A 479 31.84 -20.18 0.10
N ASP A 480 31.46 -20.90 -0.97
CA ASP A 480 32.41 -21.46 -1.93
C ASP A 480 32.89 -20.36 -2.89
N PRO A 481 34.19 -20.00 -2.90
CA PRO A 481 34.71 -19.01 -3.84
C PRO A 481 34.65 -19.48 -5.30
N GLU A 482 34.57 -20.78 -5.54
CA GLU A 482 34.48 -21.40 -6.87
C GLU A 482 33.04 -21.79 -7.23
N ASP A 483 32.04 -21.32 -6.47
CA ASP A 483 30.64 -21.63 -6.71
C ASP A 483 30.26 -21.37 -8.18
N GLN A 484 29.87 -22.44 -8.87
CA GLN A 484 29.47 -22.38 -10.28
C GLN A 484 28.01 -21.93 -10.46
N THR A 485 27.31 -21.63 -9.37
CA THR A 485 25.96 -21.07 -9.40
C THR A 485 26.01 -19.70 -10.08
N PHE A 486 25.57 -19.69 -11.33
CA PHE A 486 25.37 -18.45 -12.05
C PHE A 486 24.28 -17.64 -11.36
N VAL A 487 24.58 -16.36 -11.10
CA VAL A 487 23.52 -15.41 -10.81
C VAL A 487 22.65 -15.32 -12.07
N PRO A 488 21.35 -15.71 -12.04
CA PRO A 488 20.56 -16.00 -13.26
C PRO A 488 20.47 -14.87 -14.30
N PHE A 489 20.75 -13.62 -13.89
CA PHE A 489 20.69 -12.41 -14.71
C PHE A 489 22.07 -11.81 -15.04
N ILE A 490 23.11 -12.10 -14.26
CA ILE A 490 24.49 -11.68 -14.58
C ILE A 490 25.14 -12.74 -15.49
N GLY A 491 24.73 -14.02 -15.37
CA GLY A 491 25.29 -15.11 -16.16
C GLY A 491 26.79 -15.33 -15.85
N ARG A 492 27.18 -15.06 -14.60
CA ARG A 492 28.56 -15.08 -14.12
C ARG A 492 28.62 -15.78 -12.76
N THR A 493 29.73 -16.46 -12.54
CA THR A 493 30.15 -17.02 -11.24
C THR A 493 30.89 -15.95 -10.41
N PRO A 494 31.13 -16.16 -9.11
CA PRO A 494 31.94 -15.26 -8.30
C PRO A 494 33.32 -15.03 -8.90
N LEU A 495 33.97 -16.09 -9.40
CA LEU A 495 35.26 -16.03 -10.08
C LEU A 495 35.21 -15.20 -11.37
N ASP A 496 34.15 -15.32 -12.17
CA ASP A 496 34.03 -14.51 -13.39
C ASP A 496 33.91 -13.03 -13.05
N VAL A 497 33.13 -12.68 -12.00
CA VAL A 497 32.99 -11.28 -11.54
C VAL A 497 34.32 -10.75 -11.01
N ALA A 498 35.04 -11.52 -10.19
CA ALA A 498 36.35 -11.12 -9.67
C ALA A 498 37.37 -10.91 -10.80
N ARG A 499 37.42 -11.80 -11.80
CA ARG A 499 38.30 -11.64 -12.97
C ARG A 499 37.98 -10.39 -13.79
N LEU A 500 36.69 -10.05 -13.94
CA LEU A 500 36.26 -8.83 -14.64
C LEU A 500 36.67 -7.54 -13.91
N ARG A 501 36.68 -7.55 -12.58
CA ARG A 501 37.10 -6.40 -11.76
C ARG A 501 38.63 -6.21 -11.75
N GLY A 502 39.38 -7.29 -11.93
CA GLY A 502 40.85 -7.28 -12.00
C GLY A 502 41.54 -7.43 -10.65
N ALA A 503 42.84 -7.75 -10.67
CA ALA A 503 43.62 -8.06 -9.46
C ALA A 503 43.93 -6.86 -8.56
N ASP A 504 43.76 -5.63 -9.07
CA ASP A 504 43.97 -4.39 -8.33
C ASP A 504 42.76 -4.03 -7.45
N ASP A 505 41.60 -4.66 -7.68
CA ASP A 505 40.42 -4.51 -6.82
C ASP A 505 40.56 -5.41 -5.59
N GLU A 506 40.55 -4.81 -4.40
CA GLU A 506 40.78 -5.53 -3.13
C GLU A 506 39.77 -6.66 -2.89
N CYS A 507 38.51 -6.44 -3.28
CA CYS A 507 37.44 -7.40 -3.14
C CYS A 507 37.65 -8.61 -4.06
N ALA A 508 38.01 -8.38 -5.32
CA ALA A 508 38.37 -9.43 -6.27
C ALA A 508 39.65 -10.17 -5.86
N ALA A 509 40.68 -9.45 -5.41
CA ALA A 509 41.93 -10.03 -4.95
C ALA A 509 41.72 -10.95 -3.74
N LEU A 510 40.84 -10.57 -2.80
CA LEU A 510 40.47 -11.39 -1.66
C LEU A 510 39.85 -12.73 -2.08
N LEU A 511 38.87 -12.70 -3.00
CA LEU A 511 38.26 -13.92 -3.53
C LEU A 511 39.29 -14.79 -4.24
N LEU A 512 40.07 -14.20 -5.17
CA LEU A 512 41.07 -14.94 -5.95
C LEU A 512 42.10 -15.62 -5.07
N ARG A 513 42.56 -14.98 -3.97
CA ARG A 513 43.48 -15.60 -3.01
C ARG A 513 42.86 -16.78 -2.25
N ARG A 514 41.56 -16.72 -1.96
CA ARG A 514 40.84 -17.77 -1.22
C ARG A 514 40.34 -18.90 -2.14
N ALA A 515 40.30 -18.68 -3.46
CA ALA A 515 39.95 -19.67 -4.47
C ALA A 515 41.12 -20.59 -4.89
N VAL A 516 42.37 -20.16 -4.67
CA VAL A 516 43.53 -21.01 -4.97
C VAL A 516 43.76 -21.98 -3.79
N PRO A 517 43.84 -23.31 -4.03
CA PRO A 517 43.99 -24.32 -2.98
C PRO A 517 45.30 -24.24 -2.19
#